data_AF-A0A328WCP4-F1
#
_entry.id   AF-A0A328WCP4-F1
#
_cell.length_a   1.000
_cell.length_b   1.000
_cell.length_c   1.000
_cell.angle_alpha   90.00
_cell.angle_beta   90.00
_cell.angle_gamma   90.00
#
_symmetry.space_group_name_H-M   'P 1'
#
loop_
_entity.id
_entity.type
_entity.pdbx_description
1 polymer ?
#
loop_
_entity_poly.entity_id
_entity_poly.type
_entity_poly.pdbx_seq_one_letter_code
_entity_poly.pdbx_strand_id
1 'polypeptide(L)'
;MKIQWSLIAALLFALITAAFAVINVNPVAVNLLFGTVNVPLILLIIGCSLIGGLIVGTFGIYRQYQMQKEIRSLAEQLIHIREVTGYTPEVQAAEEESKKEQKDAPAE
;
A
#
# COMPACT_ATOMS: atom_id res chain seq x y z
N MET A 1 15.11 -3.55 15.05
CA MET A 1 16.07 -2.48 14.67
C MET A 1 15.69 -1.72 13.38
N LYS A 2 15.08 -2.36 12.36
CA LYS A 2 14.72 -1.72 11.08
C LYS A 2 13.87 -0.45 11.22
N ILE A 3 12.90 -0.44 12.15
CA ILE A 3 12.04 0.71 12.41
C ILE A 3 12.81 1.89 13.02
N GLN A 4 13.77 1.64 13.92
CA GLN A 4 14.59 2.71 14.50
C GLN A 4 15.48 3.37 13.44
N TRP A 5 16.09 2.56 12.56
CA TRP A 5 16.84 3.07 11.41
C TRP A 5 15.97 3.86 10.44
N SER A 6 14.74 3.40 10.19
CA SER A 6 13.78 4.14 9.37
C SER A 6 13.37 5.48 10.00
N LEU A 7 13.18 5.53 11.33
CA LEU A 7 12.89 6.78 12.04
C LEU A 7 14.06 7.77 11.98
N ILE A 8 15.29 7.29 12.15
CA ILE A 8 16.51 8.11 12.04
C ILE A 8 16.66 8.65 10.61
N ALA A 9 16.45 7.80 9.60
CA ALA A 9 16.49 8.23 8.19
C ALA A 9 15.39 9.25 7.87
N ALA A 10 14.18 9.06 8.39
CA ALA A 10 13.07 10.00 8.22
C ALA A 10 13.36 11.36 8.90
N LEU A 11 13.95 11.35 10.10
CA LEU A 11 14.36 12.57 10.79
C LEU A 11 15.44 13.33 10.01
N LEU A 12 16.44 12.61 9.50
CA LEU A 12 17.50 13.21 8.67
C LEU A 12 16.91 13.82 7.40
N PHE A 13 16.00 13.11 6.73
CA PHE A 13 15.31 13.59 5.54
C PHE A 13 14.45 14.84 5.82
N ALA A 14 13.74 14.86 6.96
CA ALA A 14 12.97 16.02 7.39
C ALA A 14 13.87 17.23 7.64
N LEU A 15 15.05 17.04 8.25
CA LEU A 15 16.02 18.11 8.50
C LEU A 15 16.58 18.68 7.18
N ILE A 16 16.91 17.81 6.23
CA ILE A 16 17.31 18.22 4.87
C ILE A 16 16.19 19.03 4.21
N THR A 17 14.95 18.54 4.25
CA THR A 17 13.79 19.21 3.66
C THR A 17 13.54 20.58 4.29
N ALA A 18 13.69 20.69 5.62
CA ALA A 18 13.56 21.95 6.34
C ALA A 18 14.64 22.97 5.93
N ALA A 19 15.88 22.51 5.76
CA ALA A 19 16.97 23.36 5.25
C ALA A 19 16.65 23.87 3.83
N PHE A 20 16.18 23.00 2.94
CA PHE A 20 15.74 23.38 1.59
C PHE A 20 14.59 24.40 1.64
N ALA A 21 13.63 24.23 2.55
CA ALA A 21 12.50 25.13 2.71
C ALA A 21 12.93 26.54 3.13
N VAL A 22 13.90 26.66 4.04
CA VAL A 22 14.44 27.95 4.48
C VAL A 22 15.23 28.62 3.35
N ILE A 23 16.10 27.88 2.66
CA ILE A 23 16.95 28.45 1.58
C ILE A 23 16.11 28.86 0.37
N ASN A 24 15.04 28.12 0.07
CA ASN A 24 14.20 28.32 -1.12
C ASN A 24 12.83 28.90 -0.77
N VAL A 25 12.75 29.73 0.27
CA VAL A 25 11.54 30.50 0.62
C VAL A 25 11.25 31.64 -0.36
N ASN A 26 12.03 31.75 -1.43
CA ASN A 26 11.83 32.76 -2.47
C ASN A 26 10.42 32.64 -3.07
N PRO A 27 9.64 33.73 -3.06
CA PRO A 27 8.30 33.72 -3.62
C PRO A 27 8.36 33.59 -5.14
N VAL A 28 7.56 32.67 -5.68
CA VAL A 28 7.38 32.48 -7.11
C VAL A 28 5.94 32.82 -7.47
N ALA A 29 5.78 33.61 -8.52
CA ALA A 29 4.47 33.94 -9.07
C ALA A 29 3.92 32.73 -9.84
N VAL A 30 2.79 32.21 -9.37
CA VAL A 30 2.10 31.08 -10.01
C VAL A 30 0.77 31.57 -10.57
N ASN A 31 0.52 31.26 -11.83
CA ASN A 31 -0.72 31.61 -12.50
C ASN A 31 -1.72 30.45 -12.39
N LEU A 32 -2.73 30.61 -11.52
CA LEU A 32 -3.67 29.55 -11.13
C LEU A 32 -4.95 29.55 -12.01
N LEU A 33 -4.82 29.91 -13.29
CA LEU A 33 -5.92 30.11 -14.25
C LEU A 33 -6.87 31.28 -13.93
N PHE A 34 -7.17 31.52 -12.65
CA PHE A 34 -8.12 32.53 -12.17
C PHE A 34 -7.45 33.72 -11.46
N GLY A 35 -6.12 33.77 -11.48
CA GLY A 35 -5.34 34.82 -10.83
C GLY A 35 -3.89 34.40 -10.63
N THR A 36 -3.04 35.37 -10.33
CA THR A 36 -1.63 35.13 -10.01
C THR A 36 -1.40 35.28 -8.51
N VAL A 37 -0.80 34.27 -7.89
CA VAL A 37 -0.47 34.29 -6.45
C VAL A 37 1.02 34.06 -6.28
N ASN A 38 1.64 34.80 -5.36
CA ASN A 38 3.03 34.59 -4.98
C ASN A 38 3.08 33.61 -3.80
N VAL A 39 3.66 32.45 -4.03
CA VAL A 39 3.87 31.43 -3.00
C VAL A 39 5.33 30.98 -2.99
N PRO A 40 5.91 30.65 -1.82
CA PRO A 40 7.21 29.99 -1.75
C PRO A 40 7.24 28.71 -2.60
N LEU A 41 8.31 28.52 -3.38
CA LEU A 41 8.43 27.38 -4.31
C LEU A 41 8.24 26.02 -3.61
N ILE A 42 8.79 25.86 -2.41
CA ILE A 42 8.67 24.60 -1.65
C ILE A 42 7.23 24.28 -1.25
N LEU A 43 6.42 25.29 -0.91
CA LEU A 43 5.01 25.09 -0.56
C LEU A 43 4.22 24.64 -1.77
N LEU A 44 4.55 25.16 -2.95
CA LEU A 44 3.96 24.71 -4.21
C LEU A 44 4.29 23.24 -4.49
N ILE A 45 5.56 22.84 -4.37
CA ILE A 45 6.00 21.46 -4.60
C ILE A 45 5.34 20.50 -3.62
N ILE A 46 5.35 20.81 -2.33
CA ILE A 46 4.72 19.99 -1.29
C ILE A 46 3.21 19.89 -1.55
N GLY A 47 2.55 21.01 -1.83
CA GLY A 47 1.11 21.03 -2.11
C GLY A 47 0.73 20.16 -3.31
N CYS A 48 1.41 20.33 -4.45
CA CYS A 48 1.17 19.52 -5.65
C CYS A 48 1.48 18.04 -5.41
N SER A 49 2.57 17.73 -4.69
CA SER A 49 2.96 16.35 -4.39
C SER A 49 1.98 15.68 -3.43
N LEU A 50 1.44 16.41 -2.44
CA LEU A 50 0.41 15.92 -1.54
C LEU A 50 -0.89 15.63 -2.28
N ILE A 51 -1.34 16.52 -3.17
CA ILE A 51 -2.54 16.31 -3.98
C ILE A 51 -2.34 15.09 -4.90
N GLY A 52 -1.21 15.02 -5.61
CA GLY A 52 -0.87 13.86 -6.45
C GLY A 52 -0.82 12.56 -5.66
N GLY A 53 -0.18 12.57 -4.49
CA GLY A 53 -0.11 11.42 -3.58
C GLY A 53 -1.49 11.01 -3.06
N LEU A 54 -2.36 11.96 -2.75
CA LEU A 54 -3.74 11.68 -2.33
C LEU A 54 -4.55 11.02 -3.45
N ILE A 55 -4.42 11.51 -4.69
CA ILE A 55 -5.09 10.93 -5.87
C ILE A 55 -4.60 9.49 -6.10
N VAL A 56 -3.29 9.27 -6.13
CA VAL A 56 -2.71 7.93 -6.34
C VAL A 56 -3.06 7.00 -5.18
N GLY A 57 -3.00 7.50 -3.94
CA GLY A 57 -3.32 6.75 -2.74
C GLY A 57 -4.78 6.31 -2.71
N THR A 58 -5.71 7.21 -2.99
CA THR A 58 -7.15 6.87 -3.06
C THR A 58 -7.44 5.87 -4.19
N PHE A 59 -6.84 6.05 -5.37
CA PHE A 59 -6.97 5.07 -6.45
C PHE A 59 -6.40 3.70 -6.08
N GLY A 60 -5.26 3.67 -5.38
CA GLY A 60 -4.65 2.44 -4.87
C GLY A 60 -5.55 1.71 -3.87
N ILE A 61 -6.14 2.44 -2.91
CA ILE A 61 -7.09 1.89 -1.93
C ILE A 61 -8.33 1.36 -2.64
N TYR A 62 -8.90 2.11 -3.59
CA TYR A 62 -10.07 1.69 -4.36
C TYR A 62 -9.81 0.40 -5.14
N ARG A 63 -8.68 0.34 -5.85
CA ARG A 63 -8.26 -0.87 -6.57
C ARG A 63 -8.08 -2.06 -5.62
N GLN A 64 -7.44 -1.84 -4.47
CA GLN A 64 -7.24 -2.88 -3.47
C GLN A 64 -8.57 -3.41 -2.93
N TYR A 65 -9.53 -2.54 -2.68
CA TYR A 65 -10.88 -2.92 -2.25
C TYR A 65 -11.58 -3.79 -3.29
N GLN A 66 -11.53 -3.41 -4.57
CA GLN A 66 -12.13 -4.19 -5.66
C GLN A 66 -11.50 -5.59 -5.77
N MET A 67 -10.17 -5.67 -5.70
CA MET A 67 -9.46 -6.96 -5.72
C MET A 67 -9.83 -7.82 -4.50
N GLN A 68 -9.97 -7.24 -3.30
CA GLN A 68 -10.42 -7.99 -2.12
C GLN A 68 -11.85 -8.51 -2.26
N LYS A 69 -12.75 -7.73 -2.88
CA LYS A 69 -14.12 -8.17 -3.15
C LYS A 69 -14.14 -9.33 -4.12
N GLU A 70 -13.35 -9.28 -5.18
CA GLU A 70 -13.21 -10.37 -6.16
C GLU A 70 -12.65 -11.63 -5.50
N ILE A 71 -11.60 -11.51 -4.68
CA ILE A 71 -11.03 -12.63 -3.90
C ILE A 71 -12.11 -13.29 -3.03
N ARG A 72 -12.93 -12.49 -2.33
CA ARG A 72 -14.03 -13.04 -1.50
C ARG A 72 -15.06 -13.77 -2.34
N SER A 73 -15.48 -13.18 -3.46
CA SER A 73 -16.45 -13.81 -4.37
C SER A 73 -15.92 -15.13 -4.96
N LEU A 74 -14.65 -15.17 -5.35
CA LEU A 74 -14.01 -16.39 -5.83
C LEU A 74 -13.90 -17.44 -4.72
N ALA A 75 -13.54 -17.03 -3.49
CA ALA A 75 -13.47 -17.93 -2.34
C ALA A 75 -14.84 -18.55 -2.02
N GLU A 76 -15.92 -17.77 -2.04
CA GLU A 76 -17.28 -18.26 -1.85
C GLU A 76 -17.70 -19.26 -2.95
N GLN A 77 -17.38 -18.97 -4.21
CA GLN A 77 -17.63 -19.88 -5.33
C GLN A 77 -16.87 -21.21 -5.17
N LEU A 78 -15.60 -21.17 -4.74
CA LEU A 78 -14.82 -22.37 -4.48
C LEU A 78 -15.43 -23.23 -3.37
N ILE A 79 -15.90 -22.60 -2.28
CA ILE A 79 -16.56 -23.31 -1.18
C ILE A 79 -17.84 -23.98 -1.68
N HIS A 80 -18.67 -23.26 -2.43
CA HIS A 80 -19.92 -23.80 -2.97
C HIS A 80 -19.67 -24.96 -3.93
N ILE A 81 -18.70 -24.84 -4.84
CA ILE A 81 -18.35 -25.92 -5.76
C ILE A 81 -17.91 -27.16 -4.98
N ARG A 82 -17.01 -27.00 -3.98
CA ARG A 82 -16.56 -28.11 -3.13
C ARG A 82 -17.72 -28.79 -2.41
N GLU A 83 -18.67 -28.03 -1.89
CA GLU A 83 -19.84 -28.57 -1.19
C GLU A 83 -20.77 -29.35 -2.12
N VAL A 84 -20.98 -28.88 -3.35
CA VAL A 84 -21.90 -29.52 -4.30
C VAL A 84 -21.26 -30.71 -5.03
N THR A 85 -19.98 -30.64 -5.40
CA THR A 85 -19.33 -31.68 -6.21
C THR A 85 -18.41 -32.60 -5.41
N GLY A 86 -18.08 -32.27 -4.16
CA GLY A 86 -17.07 -33.00 -3.38
C GLY A 86 -15.65 -32.88 -3.94
N TYR A 87 -15.41 -31.99 -4.90
CA TYR A 87 -14.11 -31.80 -5.54
C TYR A 87 -13.13 -31.05 -4.63
N THR A 88 -12.02 -31.71 -4.27
CA THR A 88 -10.88 -31.07 -3.58
C THR A 88 -9.77 -30.82 -4.60
N PRO A 89 -9.24 -29.59 -4.72
CA PRO A 89 -8.12 -29.32 -5.61
C PRO A 89 -6.87 -30.11 -5.18
N GLU A 90 -6.15 -30.66 -6.16
CA GLU A 90 -4.99 -31.55 -5.97
C GLU A 90 -3.90 -30.96 -5.06
N VAL A 91 -3.68 -29.64 -5.15
CA VAL A 91 -2.74 -28.89 -4.29
C VAL A 91 -3.13 -28.88 -2.81
N GLN A 92 -4.43 -28.81 -2.51
CA GLN A 92 -4.93 -28.86 -1.13
C GLN A 92 -5.02 -30.29 -0.60
N ALA A 93 -5.34 -31.26 -1.46
CA ALA A 93 -5.30 -32.68 -1.10
C ALA A 93 -3.88 -33.11 -0.69
N ALA A 94 -2.86 -32.66 -1.42
CA ALA A 94 -1.46 -32.90 -1.09
C ALA A 94 -1.02 -32.21 0.23
N GLU A 95 -1.50 -31.00 0.52
CA GLU A 95 -1.25 -30.33 1.82
C GLU A 95 -1.95 -31.04 2.98
N GLU A 96 -3.18 -31.51 2.81
CA GLU A 96 -3.91 -32.26 3.84
C GLU A 96 -3.31 -33.64 4.12
N GLU A 97 -2.86 -34.36 3.07
CA GLU A 97 -2.14 -35.63 3.21
C GLU A 97 -0.80 -35.43 3.94
N SER A 98 -0.01 -34.44 3.52
CA SER A 98 1.27 -34.12 4.18
C SER A 98 1.08 -33.77 5.66
N LYS A 99 -0.01 -33.06 6.00
CA LYS A 99 -0.36 -32.72 7.39
C LYS A 99 -0.85 -33.91 8.22
N LYS A 100 -1.45 -34.92 7.58
CA LYS A 100 -1.85 -36.18 8.25
C LYS A 100 -0.65 -37.08 8.50
N GLU A 101 0.21 -37.28 7.50
CA GLU A 101 1.46 -38.06 7.65
C GLU A 101 2.36 -37.49 8.76
N GLN A 102 2.44 -36.16 8.88
CA GLN A 102 3.25 -35.52 9.92
C GLN A 102 2.63 -35.62 11.33
N LYS A 103 1.34 -35.91 11.44
CA LYS A 103 0.62 -36.06 12.72
C LYS A 103 0.59 -37.51 13.21
N ASP A 104 0.69 -38.47 12.29
CA ASP A 104 0.74 -39.91 12.59
C ASP A 104 2.18 -40.45 12.70
N ALA A 105 3.20 -39.60 12.48
CA ALA A 105 4.59 -39.93 12.78
C ALA A 105 4.78 -40.12 14.30
N PRO A 106 5.42 -41.21 14.76
CA PRO A 106 5.70 -41.41 16.19
C PRO A 106 6.59 -40.25 16.68
N ALA A 107 6.21 -39.62 17.78
CA ALA A 107 7.10 -38.71 18.49
C ALA A 107 8.26 -39.53 19.07
N GLU A 108 9.41 -39.50 18.40
CA GLU A 108 10.69 -39.98 18.94
C GLU A 108 11.22 -39.07 20.05
#